data_AF-A0A1S9UHY1-F1
#
_entry.id   AF-A0A1S9UHY1-F1
#
_cell.length_a   1.000
_cell.length_b   1.000
_cell.length_c   1.000
_cell.angle_alpha   90.00
_cell.angle_beta   90.00
_cell.angle_gamma   90.00
#
_symmetry.space_group_name_H-M   'P 1'
#
loop_
_entity.id
_entity.type
_entity.pdbx_description
1 polymer ?
#
loop_
_entity_poly.entity_id
_entity_poly.type
_entity_poly.pdbx_seq_one_letter_code
_entity_poly.pdbx_strand_id
1 'polypeptide(L)'
;MKQEITLTEIDYKKLSLNFRKVASRFLKTNYSEADDNLERFLLFIEESPVILKFILENNTVKYDIEEVIQSRGYRDKYKLPVRASEEIAFIYQLLKYVFSNEIKYWDIITMGYRSGKKVQDTVDNFNQQVVKPLIDHIVTYLGEMAIDMGLDKKSGTQYNFNEFRGQWNHAEGEASITANQTYNESNTEGLKEISQKFIQELLQDKNDLEIDKEETTEFLEAAIEEVESEKPKKSIIKTAIEKVKNVTELATAGTALYTLGEQLLTLFQQVL
;
A
#
# COMPACT_ATOMS: atom_id res chain seq x y z
N MET A 1 21.72 -0.94 -32.30
CA MET A 1 20.58 -1.50 -31.53
C MET A 1 20.69 -0.98 -30.11
N LYS A 2 19.74 -0.17 -29.63
CA LYS A 2 19.67 0.18 -28.21
C LYS A 2 19.15 -1.06 -27.48
N GLN A 3 19.97 -1.70 -26.66
CA GLN A 3 19.47 -2.71 -25.73
C GLN A 3 18.61 -1.98 -24.69
N GLU A 4 17.34 -2.35 -24.64
CA GLU A 4 16.41 -1.94 -23.61
C GLU A 4 16.74 -2.74 -22.36
N ILE A 5 17.11 -2.05 -21.28
CA ILE A 5 17.43 -2.71 -20.01
C ILE A 5 16.11 -2.90 -19.28
N THR A 6 15.61 -4.12 -19.24
CA THR A 6 14.38 -4.45 -18.51
C THR A 6 14.74 -4.95 -17.11
N LEU A 7 14.25 -4.26 -16.07
CA LEU A 7 14.37 -4.70 -14.67
C LEU A 7 13.09 -5.36 -14.20
N THR A 8 13.20 -6.37 -13.33
CA THR A 8 12.05 -6.81 -12.53
C THR A 8 11.72 -5.77 -11.46
N GLU A 9 10.49 -5.76 -10.96
CA GLU A 9 10.09 -4.89 -9.83
C GLU A 9 11.00 -5.06 -8.61
N ILE A 10 11.37 -6.31 -8.28
CA ILE A 10 12.24 -6.62 -7.14
C ILE A 10 13.64 -6.05 -7.37
N ASP A 11 14.19 -6.22 -8.57
CA ASP A 11 15.53 -5.72 -8.90
C ASP A 11 15.57 -4.20 -8.91
N TYR A 12 14.53 -3.54 -9.42
CA TYR A 12 14.37 -2.09 -9.32
C TYR A 12 14.33 -1.62 -7.86
N LYS A 13 13.50 -2.24 -7.01
CA LYS A 13 13.40 -1.87 -5.59
C LYS A 13 14.75 -1.99 -4.87
N LYS A 14 15.50 -3.07 -5.14
CA LYS A 14 16.86 -3.28 -4.60
C LYS A 14 17.84 -2.23 -5.12
N LEU A 15 17.86 -1.98 -6.43
CA LEU A 15 18.70 -0.96 -7.06
C LEU A 15 18.45 0.42 -6.44
N SER A 16 17.18 0.85 -6.40
CA SER A 16 16.76 2.14 -5.86
C SER A 16 17.13 2.30 -4.38
N LEU A 17 16.93 1.26 -3.57
CA LEU A 17 17.32 1.25 -2.17
C LEU A 17 18.85 1.35 -1.99
N ASN A 18 19.61 0.53 -2.72
CA ASN A 18 21.07 0.49 -2.62
C ASN A 18 21.70 1.80 -3.11
N PHE A 19 21.18 2.38 -4.19
CA PHE A 19 21.62 3.69 -4.66
C PHE A 19 21.43 4.75 -3.57
N ARG A 20 20.23 4.84 -2.97
CA ARG A 20 19.95 5.79 -1.87
C ARG A 20 20.90 5.61 -0.69
N LYS A 21 21.24 4.36 -0.34
CA LYS A 21 22.22 4.07 0.73
C LYS A 21 23.61 4.58 0.39
N VAL A 22 24.14 4.24 -0.78
CA VAL A 22 25.49 4.65 -1.21
C VAL A 22 25.57 6.17 -1.41
N ALA A 23 24.58 6.77 -2.05
CA ALA A 23 24.48 8.21 -2.26
C ALA A 23 24.40 8.97 -0.92
N SER A 24 23.57 8.52 0.03
CA SER A 24 23.49 9.16 1.35
C SER A 24 24.79 9.02 2.14
N ARG A 25 25.51 7.90 2.01
CA ARG A 25 26.80 7.69 2.67
C ARG A 25 27.84 8.66 2.13
N PHE A 26 27.92 8.82 0.81
CA PHE A 26 28.87 9.74 0.20
C PHE A 26 28.53 11.20 0.48
N LEU A 27 27.26 11.59 0.34
CA LEU A 27 26.82 12.97 0.60
C LEU A 27 27.13 13.43 2.03
N LYS A 28 27.00 12.53 3.01
CA LYS A 28 27.24 12.78 4.44
C LYS A 28 28.61 12.29 4.93
N THR A 29 29.57 12.13 4.02
CA THR A 29 30.89 11.59 4.37
C THR A 29 31.62 12.48 5.36
N ASN A 30 32.38 11.88 6.28
CA ASN A 30 33.40 12.61 6.99
C ASN A 30 34.54 12.99 6.02
N TYR A 31 35.21 14.12 6.24
CA TYR A 31 36.36 14.54 5.45
C TYR A 31 37.47 13.47 5.39
N SER A 32 37.66 12.68 6.46
CA SER A 32 38.68 11.62 6.52
C SER A 32 38.31 10.36 5.74
N GLU A 33 37.04 10.17 5.42
CA GLU A 33 36.50 8.98 4.72
C GLU A 33 36.04 9.31 3.29
N ALA A 34 36.25 10.55 2.84
CA ALA A 34 35.68 11.07 1.61
C ALA A 34 36.19 10.34 0.37
N ASP A 35 37.48 9.98 0.35
CA ASP A 35 38.09 9.22 -0.75
C ASP A 35 37.44 7.83 -0.89
N ASP A 36 37.39 7.04 0.20
CA ASP A 36 36.78 5.71 0.17
C ASP A 36 35.27 5.75 -0.17
N ASN A 37 34.57 6.80 0.27
CA ASN A 37 33.15 6.95 -0.02
C ASN A 37 32.88 7.43 -1.45
N LEU A 38 33.80 8.21 -2.05
CA LEU A 38 33.81 8.51 -3.48
C LEU A 38 34.01 7.23 -4.30
N GLU A 39 35.00 6.41 -3.95
CA GLU A 39 35.26 5.14 -4.62
C GLU A 39 34.02 4.24 -4.61
N ARG A 40 33.40 4.04 -3.43
CA ARG A 40 32.17 3.25 -3.30
C ARG A 40 31.02 3.79 -4.16
N PHE A 41 30.90 5.11 -4.26
CA PHE A 41 29.87 5.75 -5.07
C PHE A 41 30.11 5.53 -6.57
N LEU A 42 31.34 5.70 -7.05
CA LEU A 42 31.70 5.49 -8.45
C LEU A 42 31.61 4.02 -8.85
N LEU A 43 32.11 3.10 -8.03
CA LEU A 43 31.97 1.65 -8.27
C LEU A 43 30.50 1.26 -8.40
N PHE A 44 29.63 1.76 -7.52
CA PHE A 44 28.20 1.47 -7.62
C PHE A 44 27.58 1.98 -8.92
N ILE A 45 27.95 3.19 -9.36
CA ILE A 45 27.50 3.73 -10.65
C ILE A 45 27.97 2.85 -11.80
N GLU A 46 29.24 2.45 -11.82
CA GLU A 46 29.87 1.74 -12.93
C GLU A 46 29.46 0.26 -12.99
N GLU A 47 29.21 -0.37 -11.86
CA GLU A 47 28.73 -1.75 -11.77
C GLU A 47 27.22 -1.87 -11.99
N SER A 48 26.48 -0.75 -12.04
CA SER A 48 25.04 -0.73 -12.33
C SER A 48 24.80 -0.38 -13.79
N PRO A 49 24.46 -1.35 -14.69
CA PRO A 49 24.24 -1.05 -16.10
C PRO A 49 23.13 -0.02 -16.33
N VAL A 50 22.13 0.01 -15.45
CA VAL A 50 20.97 0.92 -15.52
C VAL A 50 21.39 2.36 -15.26
N ILE A 51 22.16 2.59 -14.18
CA ILE A 51 22.63 3.93 -13.81
C ILE A 51 23.75 4.36 -14.74
N LEU A 52 24.70 3.47 -15.05
CA LEU A 52 25.80 3.77 -15.98
C LEU A 52 25.27 4.19 -17.34
N LYS A 53 24.26 3.48 -17.89
CA LYS A 53 23.63 3.86 -19.16
C LYS A 53 23.05 5.29 -19.08
N PHE A 54 22.30 5.61 -18.04
CA PHE A 54 21.77 6.96 -17.82
C PHE A 54 22.87 8.02 -17.76
N ILE A 55 23.96 7.74 -17.03
CA ILE A 55 25.11 8.65 -16.95
C ILE A 55 25.74 8.85 -18.33
N LEU A 56 26.01 7.76 -19.08
CA LEU A 56 26.65 7.83 -20.40
C LEU A 56 25.76 8.53 -21.44
N GLU A 57 24.45 8.33 -21.40
CA GLU A 57 23.49 9.01 -22.28
C GLU A 57 23.43 10.52 -22.01
N ASN A 58 23.70 10.95 -20.77
CA ASN A 58 23.79 12.36 -20.39
C ASN A 58 25.20 12.95 -20.49
N ASN A 59 26.24 12.11 -20.58
CA ASN A 59 27.64 12.51 -20.68
C ASN A 59 28.00 13.05 -22.09
N THR A 60 27.33 14.13 -22.47
CA THR A 60 27.25 14.66 -23.84
C THR A 60 28.37 15.63 -24.19
N VAL A 61 29.06 16.17 -23.17
CA VAL A 61 30.14 17.17 -23.34
C VAL A 61 31.37 16.68 -22.60
N LYS A 62 32.52 16.66 -23.26
CA LYS A 62 33.81 16.36 -22.62
C LYS A 62 34.36 17.63 -21.99
N TYR A 63 34.63 17.59 -20.69
CA TYR A 63 35.25 18.69 -19.96
C TYR A 63 36.74 18.42 -19.73
N ASP A 64 37.54 19.47 -19.81
CA ASP A 64 38.93 19.43 -19.34
C ASP A 64 38.94 19.63 -17.83
N ILE A 65 38.76 18.54 -17.09
CA ILE A 65 38.68 18.59 -15.62
C ILE A 65 40.02 19.02 -15.02
N GLU A 66 41.14 18.66 -15.64
CA GLU A 66 42.46 19.08 -15.18
C GLU A 66 42.56 20.61 -15.20
N GLU A 67 42.25 21.23 -16.34
CA GLU A 67 42.26 22.68 -16.48
C GLU A 67 41.26 23.33 -15.52
N VAL A 68 40.04 22.79 -15.38
CA VAL A 68 39.04 23.31 -14.43
C VAL A 68 39.53 23.30 -12.99
N ILE A 69 40.30 22.28 -12.58
CA ILE A 69 40.90 22.18 -11.25
C ILE A 69 42.07 23.16 -11.09
N GLN A 70 42.92 23.30 -12.12
CA GLN A 70 44.14 24.11 -12.07
C GLN A 70 43.88 25.61 -12.23
N SER A 71 42.91 25.99 -13.05
CA SER A 71 42.63 27.39 -13.40
C SER A 71 41.78 28.12 -12.35
N ARG A 72 41.24 27.40 -11.35
CA ARG A 72 40.34 27.96 -10.34
C ARG A 72 41.09 28.80 -9.29
N GLY A 73 40.51 29.93 -8.90
CA GLY A 73 40.98 30.68 -7.75
C GLY A 73 40.74 29.97 -6.42
N TYR A 74 41.50 30.35 -5.40
CA TYR A 74 41.43 29.77 -4.05
C TYR A 74 40.02 29.75 -3.43
N ARG A 75 39.18 30.74 -3.78
CA ARG A 75 37.80 30.89 -3.29
C ARG A 75 36.73 30.65 -4.36
N ASP A 76 37.13 30.24 -5.55
CA ASP A 76 36.19 30.09 -6.66
C ASP A 76 35.39 28.81 -6.47
N LYS A 77 34.07 28.91 -6.54
CA LYS A 77 33.20 27.73 -6.58
C LYS A 77 33.14 27.21 -8.01
N TYR A 78 32.93 25.90 -8.15
CA TYR A 78 32.63 25.32 -9.45
C TYR A 78 31.34 25.95 -9.99
N LYS A 79 31.42 26.41 -11.24
CA LYS A 79 30.26 26.88 -11.98
C LYS A 79 29.65 25.69 -12.71
N LEU A 80 28.59 25.12 -12.14
CA LEU A 80 27.87 24.01 -12.77
C LEU A 80 27.16 24.48 -14.06
N PRO A 81 27.15 23.65 -15.11
CA PRO A 81 26.31 23.89 -16.28
C PRO A 81 24.82 23.95 -15.92
N VAL A 82 24.04 24.73 -16.68
CA VAL A 82 22.60 24.92 -16.41
C VAL A 82 21.75 23.79 -16.99
N ARG A 83 22.21 23.17 -18.08
CA ARG A 83 21.49 22.05 -18.71
C ARG A 83 21.77 20.76 -17.95
N ALA A 84 20.71 20.01 -17.63
CA ALA A 84 20.81 18.79 -16.84
C ALA A 84 21.84 17.78 -17.40
N SER A 85 21.84 17.52 -18.70
CA SER A 85 22.81 16.61 -19.32
C SER A 85 24.26 17.10 -19.16
N GLU A 86 24.49 18.39 -19.40
CA GLU A 86 25.80 19.02 -19.25
C GLU A 86 26.27 19.04 -17.78
N GLU A 87 25.34 19.23 -16.84
CA GLU A 87 25.58 19.21 -15.38
C GLU A 87 25.95 17.79 -14.91
N ILE A 88 25.19 16.78 -15.33
CA ILE A 88 25.49 15.36 -15.08
C ILE A 88 26.88 15.02 -15.63
N ALA A 89 27.15 15.40 -16.89
CA ALA A 89 28.42 15.17 -17.55
C ALA A 89 29.59 15.78 -16.77
N PHE A 90 29.46 17.05 -16.36
CA PHE A 90 30.48 17.77 -15.62
C PHE A 90 30.78 17.12 -14.27
N ILE A 91 29.75 16.88 -13.45
CA ILE A 91 29.94 16.35 -12.09
C ILE A 91 30.50 14.93 -12.14
N TYR A 92 29.97 14.07 -13.03
CA TYR A 92 30.49 12.71 -13.17
C TYR A 92 31.95 12.69 -13.62
N GLN A 93 32.32 13.50 -14.62
CA GLN A 93 33.71 13.60 -15.07
C GLN A 93 34.62 14.17 -13.98
N LEU A 94 34.18 15.17 -13.21
CA LEU A 94 34.93 15.71 -12.08
C LEU A 94 35.25 14.61 -11.06
N LEU A 95 34.23 13.90 -10.59
CA LEU A 95 34.39 12.83 -9.60
C LEU A 95 35.24 11.69 -10.14
N LYS A 96 35.02 11.27 -11.39
CA LYS A 96 35.79 10.20 -12.03
C LYS A 96 37.25 10.58 -12.21
N TYR A 97 37.53 11.82 -12.62
CA TYR A 97 38.90 12.32 -12.76
C TYR A 97 39.65 12.32 -11.43
N VAL A 98 39.00 12.75 -10.35
CA VAL A 98 39.59 12.74 -9.00
C VAL A 98 39.98 11.31 -8.60
N PHE A 99 39.06 10.37 -8.74
CA PHE A 99 39.31 8.97 -8.43
C PHE A 99 40.40 8.35 -9.31
N SER A 100 40.33 8.54 -10.64
CA SER A 100 41.26 7.92 -11.59
C SER A 100 42.69 8.47 -11.52
N ASN A 101 42.88 9.67 -10.99
CA ASN A 101 44.21 10.29 -10.84
C ASN A 101 44.68 10.28 -9.38
N GLU A 102 44.01 9.54 -8.49
CA GLU A 102 44.35 9.44 -7.06
C GLU A 102 44.45 10.81 -6.36
N ILE A 103 43.69 11.80 -6.85
CA ILE A 103 43.63 13.12 -6.25
C ILE A 103 42.83 13.00 -4.95
N LYS A 104 43.34 13.58 -3.86
CA LYS A 104 42.59 13.61 -2.61
C LYS A 104 41.32 14.41 -2.79
N TYR A 105 40.20 13.86 -2.33
CA TYR A 105 38.90 14.50 -2.45
C TYR A 105 38.89 15.92 -1.87
N TRP A 106 39.62 16.11 -0.76
CA TRP A 106 39.80 17.43 -0.15
C TRP A 106 40.46 18.45 -1.09
N ASP A 107 41.40 18.03 -1.93
CA ASP A 107 42.20 18.92 -2.77
C ASP A 107 41.38 19.56 -3.89
N ILE A 108 40.21 19.02 -4.23
CA ILE A 108 39.29 19.64 -5.18
C ILE A 108 38.30 20.61 -4.54
N ILE A 109 38.26 20.71 -3.22
CA ILE A 109 37.31 21.54 -2.49
C ILE A 109 37.95 22.91 -2.22
N THR A 110 37.40 23.95 -2.86
CA THR A 110 37.91 25.31 -2.71
C THR A 110 37.39 25.96 -1.43
N MET A 111 38.09 27.00 -0.97
CA MET A 111 37.69 27.75 0.22
C MET A 111 36.43 28.61 0.01
N GLY A 112 35.90 28.65 -1.22
CA GLY A 112 34.60 29.24 -1.53
C GLY A 112 33.44 28.48 -0.86
N TYR A 113 33.63 27.19 -0.54
CA TYR A 113 32.62 26.37 0.14
C TYR A 113 32.68 26.46 1.66
N ARG A 114 33.65 27.18 2.23
CA ARG A 114 33.82 27.25 3.68
C ARG A 114 32.75 28.14 4.32
N SER A 115 31.94 27.56 5.20
CA SER A 115 31.08 28.31 6.12
C SER A 115 31.59 28.13 7.55
N GLY A 116 32.36 29.09 8.05
CA GLY A 116 32.90 29.03 9.42
C GLY A 116 34.25 28.34 9.54
N LYS A 117 34.56 27.78 10.72
CA LYS A 117 35.92 27.30 11.04
C LYS A 117 36.17 25.82 10.74
N LYS A 118 35.13 24.99 10.65
CA LYS A 118 35.26 23.53 10.58
C LYS A 118 35.53 23.07 9.14
N VAL A 119 36.47 22.13 9.00
CA VAL A 119 36.79 21.44 7.75
C VAL A 119 35.57 20.67 7.24
N GLN A 120 34.88 19.96 8.15
CA GLN A 120 33.69 19.18 7.80
C GLN A 120 32.60 20.02 7.14
N ASP A 121 32.27 21.21 7.68
CA ASP A 121 31.26 22.10 7.09
C ASP A 121 31.62 22.51 5.65
N THR A 122 32.91 22.56 5.31
CA THR A 122 33.38 22.86 3.95
C THR A 122 33.11 21.69 3.00
N VAL A 123 33.35 20.45 3.45
CA VAL A 123 33.02 19.23 2.71
C VAL A 123 31.51 19.11 2.50
N ASP A 124 30.73 19.32 3.55
CA ASP A 124 29.26 19.24 3.51
C ASP A 124 28.70 20.25 2.49
N ASN A 125 29.21 21.49 2.50
CA ASN A 125 28.80 22.52 1.54
C ASN A 125 29.20 22.21 0.10
N PHE A 126 30.39 21.64 -0.11
CA PHE A 126 30.82 21.20 -1.44
C PHE A 126 29.91 20.08 -1.93
N ASN A 127 29.70 19.05 -1.12
CA ASN A 127 28.83 17.92 -1.43
C ASN A 127 27.41 18.39 -1.75
N GLN A 128 26.86 19.31 -0.96
CA GLN A 128 25.53 19.85 -1.16
C GLN A 128 25.38 20.63 -2.47
N GLN A 129 26.41 21.39 -2.88
CA GLN A 129 26.35 22.27 -4.05
C GLN A 129 26.83 21.61 -5.34
N VAL A 130 27.69 20.59 -5.27
CA VAL A 130 28.36 19.99 -6.43
C VAL A 130 27.98 18.53 -6.62
N VAL A 131 27.95 17.73 -5.57
CA VAL A 131 27.66 16.28 -5.69
C VAL A 131 26.16 16.00 -5.70
N LYS A 132 25.39 16.70 -4.84
CA LYS A 132 23.95 16.48 -4.70
C LYS A 132 23.18 16.59 -6.03
N PRO A 133 23.47 17.56 -6.93
CA PRO A 133 22.77 17.62 -8.21
C PRO A 133 22.87 16.32 -9.03
N LEU A 134 24.04 15.68 -9.09
CA LEU A 134 24.20 14.37 -9.76
C LEU A 134 23.36 13.29 -9.08
N ILE A 135 23.36 13.24 -7.75
CA ILE A 135 22.52 12.30 -6.99
C ILE A 135 21.05 12.53 -7.29
N ASP A 136 20.59 13.78 -7.28
CA ASP A 136 19.19 14.16 -7.52
C ASP A 136 18.74 13.77 -8.94
N HIS A 137 19.60 13.95 -9.95
CA HIS A 137 19.34 13.50 -11.32
C HIS A 137 19.15 11.98 -11.40
N ILE A 138 20.03 11.20 -10.75
CA ILE A 138 19.89 9.74 -10.71
C ILE A 138 18.63 9.32 -9.92
N VAL A 139 18.32 9.99 -8.79
CA VAL A 139 17.09 9.73 -8.03
C VAL A 139 15.86 10.00 -8.89
N THR A 140 15.86 11.11 -9.63
CA THR A 140 14.75 11.49 -10.53
C THR A 140 14.57 10.46 -11.63
N TYR A 141 15.65 10.07 -12.30
CA TYR A 141 15.64 9.01 -13.32
C TYR A 141 15.08 7.68 -12.77
N LEU A 142 15.54 7.24 -11.60
CA LEU A 142 14.99 6.04 -10.97
C LEU A 142 13.51 6.22 -10.60
N GLY A 143 13.10 7.42 -10.19
CA GLY A 143 11.71 7.76 -9.93
C GLY A 143 10.82 7.67 -11.18
N GLU A 144 11.29 8.21 -12.31
CA GLU A 144 10.63 8.08 -13.62
C GLU A 144 10.50 6.62 -14.04
N MET A 145 11.57 5.82 -13.89
CA MET A 145 11.51 4.37 -14.11
C MET A 145 10.45 3.68 -13.24
N ALA A 146 10.29 4.11 -11.98
CA ALA A 146 9.28 3.54 -11.09
C ALA A 146 7.85 3.79 -11.60
N ILE A 147 7.61 4.99 -12.14
CA ILE A 147 6.33 5.39 -12.74
C ILE A 147 6.06 4.56 -13.99
N ASP A 148 7.06 4.41 -14.87
CA ASP A 148 6.94 3.60 -16.08
C ASP A 148 6.66 2.12 -15.77
N MET A 149 7.21 1.62 -14.65
CA MET A 149 6.94 0.28 -14.13
C MET A 149 5.61 0.16 -13.37
N GLY A 150 4.88 1.26 -13.15
CA GLY A 150 3.61 1.29 -12.41
C GLY A 150 3.72 1.06 -10.90
N LEU A 151 4.90 1.33 -10.32
CA LEU A 151 5.20 1.13 -8.89
C LEU A 151 4.77 2.33 -8.01
N ASP A 152 4.36 3.43 -8.63
CA ASP A 152 3.78 4.61 -7.99
C ASP A 152 2.30 4.41 -7.61
N LYS A 153 1.66 3.35 -8.13
CA LYS A 153 0.32 2.94 -7.73
C LYS A 153 0.35 2.53 -6.26
N LYS A 154 -0.23 3.36 -5.37
CA LYS A 154 -0.47 2.99 -3.97
C LYS A 154 -1.18 1.64 -3.94
N SER A 155 -0.51 0.60 -3.47
CA SER A 155 -1.07 -0.68 -3.04
C SER A 155 -1.90 -0.51 -1.75
N GLY A 156 -2.81 0.46 -1.77
CA GLY A 156 -3.59 0.90 -0.64
C GLY A 156 -5.02 1.13 -1.09
N THR A 157 -5.64 0.09 -1.64
CA THR A 157 -7.09 0.10 -1.76
C THR A 157 -7.65 0.12 -0.34
N GLN A 158 -8.08 1.29 0.12
CA GLN A 158 -8.80 1.41 1.37
C GLN A 158 -10.25 0.99 1.13
N TYR A 159 -10.61 -0.19 1.64
CA TYR A 159 -11.97 -0.67 1.62
C TYR A 159 -12.66 -0.27 2.93
N ASN A 160 -13.65 0.60 2.85
CA ASN A 160 -14.56 0.88 3.97
C ASN A 160 -15.79 -0.01 3.80
N PHE A 161 -15.94 -0.98 4.70
CA PHE A 161 -17.16 -1.77 4.82
C PHE A 161 -18.00 -1.19 5.96
N ASN A 162 -19.11 -0.54 5.63
CA ASN A 162 -20.07 -0.11 6.66
C ASN A 162 -20.93 -1.31 7.13
N GLU A 163 -21.31 -2.22 6.23
CA GLU A 163 -22.00 -3.48 6.52
C GLU A 163 -21.66 -4.50 5.41
N PHE A 164 -20.84 -5.52 5.69
CA PHE A 164 -20.53 -6.59 4.74
C PHE A 164 -20.93 -7.96 5.31
N ARG A 165 -21.82 -8.67 4.61
CA ARG A 165 -22.12 -10.09 4.84
C ARG A 165 -21.88 -10.85 3.53
N GLY A 166 -20.78 -11.61 3.49
CA GLY A 166 -20.36 -12.36 2.31
C GLY A 166 -18.91 -12.83 2.44
N GLN A 167 -18.38 -13.49 1.41
CA GLN A 167 -16.97 -13.84 1.33
C GLN A 167 -16.22 -12.75 0.55
N TRP A 168 -15.18 -12.17 1.15
CA TRP A 168 -14.33 -11.19 0.49
C TRP A 168 -13.02 -11.85 0.07
N ASN A 169 -12.73 -11.79 -1.23
CA ASN A 169 -11.56 -12.40 -1.84
C ASN A 169 -10.73 -11.30 -2.51
N HIS A 170 -9.50 -11.11 -2.04
CA HIS A 170 -8.54 -10.17 -2.62
C HIS A 170 -7.24 -10.89 -2.92
N ALA A 171 -6.81 -10.80 -4.16
CA ALA A 171 -5.55 -11.34 -4.65
C ALA A 171 -4.72 -10.21 -5.25
N GLU A 172 -3.42 -10.24 -5.00
CA GLU A 172 -2.45 -9.32 -5.59
C GLU A 172 -1.44 -10.09 -6.43
N GLY A 173 -0.98 -9.49 -7.52
CA GLY A 173 -0.05 -10.13 -8.45
C GLY A 173 -0.70 -11.24 -9.28
N GLU A 174 0.01 -12.34 -9.50
CA GLU A 174 -0.45 -13.51 -10.29
C GLU A 174 -1.28 -14.52 -9.48
N ALA A 175 -1.89 -14.11 -8.38
CA ALA A 175 -2.66 -15.01 -7.51
C ALA A 175 -4.06 -15.30 -8.08
N SER A 176 -4.42 -16.58 -8.18
CA SER A 176 -5.78 -17.03 -8.52
C SER A 176 -6.53 -17.46 -7.25
N ILE A 177 -7.69 -16.87 -7.00
CA ILE A 177 -8.58 -17.31 -5.91
C ILE A 177 -9.68 -18.20 -6.50
N THR A 178 -9.82 -19.41 -5.95
CA THR A 178 -11.01 -20.25 -6.15
C THR A 178 -11.81 -20.22 -4.86
N ALA A 179 -12.99 -19.61 -4.90
CA ALA A 179 -13.91 -19.54 -3.77
C ALA A 179 -15.14 -20.40 -4.05
N ASN A 180 -15.39 -21.38 -3.19
CA ASN A 180 -16.63 -22.15 -3.19
C ASN A 180 -17.46 -21.66 -2.00
N GLN A 181 -18.50 -20.88 -2.27
CA GLN A 181 -19.45 -20.45 -1.26
C GLN A 181 -20.62 -21.42 -1.24
N THR A 182 -20.71 -22.23 -0.20
CA THR A 182 -21.93 -22.98 0.12
C THR A 182 -22.77 -22.10 1.04
N TYR A 183 -23.80 -21.46 0.50
CA TYR A 183 -24.91 -21.03 1.36
C TYR A 183 -25.51 -22.32 1.91
N ASN A 184 -25.50 -22.52 3.23
CA ASN A 184 -26.45 -23.47 3.80
C ASN A 184 -27.81 -22.96 3.34
N GLU A 185 -28.54 -23.77 2.55
CA GLU A 185 -29.94 -23.52 2.26
C GLU A 185 -30.57 -23.09 3.58
N SER A 186 -31.11 -21.88 3.60
CA SER A 186 -32.02 -21.44 4.66
C SER A 186 -32.91 -22.62 4.97
N ASN A 187 -32.93 -23.09 6.23
CA ASN A 187 -33.74 -24.21 6.67
C ASN A 187 -35.23 -23.78 6.66
N THR A 188 -35.73 -23.40 5.50
CA THR A 188 -37.06 -22.87 5.22
C THR A 188 -38.10 -23.94 5.52
N GLU A 189 -37.77 -25.19 5.21
CA GLU A 189 -38.59 -26.35 5.57
C GLU A 189 -38.70 -26.50 7.09
N GLY A 190 -37.59 -26.37 7.84
CA GLY A 190 -37.61 -26.33 9.30
C GLY A 190 -38.37 -25.12 9.87
N LEU A 191 -38.20 -23.93 9.29
CA LEU A 191 -38.94 -22.73 9.70
C LEU A 191 -40.44 -22.93 9.53
N LYS A 192 -40.87 -23.49 8.40
CA LYS A 192 -42.28 -23.76 8.09
C LYS A 192 -42.86 -24.80 9.04
N GLU A 193 -42.14 -25.90 9.29
CA GLU A 193 -42.58 -26.96 10.19
C GLU A 193 -42.76 -26.46 11.63
N ILE A 194 -41.75 -25.75 12.16
CA ILE A 194 -41.82 -25.23 13.53
C ILE A 194 -42.89 -24.14 13.64
N SER A 195 -43.08 -23.30 12.61
CA SER A 195 -44.11 -22.26 12.62
C SER A 195 -45.51 -22.86 12.68
N GLN A 196 -45.77 -23.91 11.89
CA GLN A 196 -47.05 -24.62 11.91
C GLN A 196 -47.32 -25.27 13.28
N LYS A 197 -46.31 -25.89 13.90
CA LYS A 197 -46.46 -26.46 15.25
C LYS A 197 -46.73 -25.38 16.30
N PHE A 198 -46.04 -24.24 16.21
CA PHE A 198 -46.25 -23.12 17.11
C PHE A 198 -47.67 -22.55 16.99
N ILE A 199 -48.18 -22.36 15.78
CA ILE A 199 -49.55 -21.90 15.53
C ILE A 199 -50.56 -22.89 16.14
N GLN A 200 -50.36 -24.19 15.93
CA GLN A 200 -51.23 -25.22 16.50
C GLN A 200 -51.25 -25.18 18.03
N GLU A 201 -50.09 -25.08 18.68
CA GLU A 201 -49.99 -24.97 20.14
C GLU A 201 -50.60 -23.66 20.66
N LEU A 202 -50.38 -22.55 19.96
CA LEU A 202 -50.93 -21.24 20.33
C LEU A 202 -52.46 -21.23 20.32
N LEU A 203 -53.07 -21.84 19.29
CA LEU A 203 -54.53 -21.92 19.16
C LEU A 203 -55.16 -22.95 20.10
N GLN A 204 -54.43 -24.01 20.47
CA GLN A 204 -54.89 -25.01 21.44
C GLN A 204 -54.67 -24.59 22.90
N ASP A 205 -53.75 -23.65 23.12
CA ASP A 205 -53.47 -23.10 24.44
C ASP A 205 -54.74 -22.43 25.01
N LYS A 206 -55.23 -22.98 26.12
CA LYS A 206 -56.42 -22.47 26.82
C LYS A 206 -56.10 -21.38 27.82
N ASN A 207 -54.83 -21.00 27.95
CA ASN A 207 -54.45 -19.89 28.78
C ASN A 207 -54.87 -18.60 28.09
N ASP A 208 -55.43 -17.69 28.88
CA ASP A 208 -55.72 -16.33 28.45
C ASP A 208 -54.42 -15.54 28.47
N LEU A 209 -53.59 -15.78 27.46
CA LEU A 209 -52.48 -14.91 27.14
C LEU A 209 -53.12 -13.63 26.60
N GLU A 210 -52.89 -12.46 27.22
CA GLU A 210 -53.40 -11.14 26.79
C GLU A 210 -52.81 -10.71 25.44
N ILE A 211 -52.96 -11.54 24.41
CA ILE A 211 -52.41 -11.40 23.07
C ILE A 211 -53.51 -11.75 22.06
N ASP A 212 -53.43 -11.13 20.90
CA ASP A 212 -54.25 -11.51 19.77
C ASP A 212 -53.62 -12.73 19.07
N LYS A 213 -54.18 -13.91 19.35
CA LYS A 213 -53.72 -15.20 18.80
C LYS A 213 -53.95 -15.30 17.29
N GLU A 214 -55.03 -14.68 16.79
CA GLU A 214 -55.36 -14.67 15.36
C GLU A 214 -54.38 -13.77 14.62
N GLU A 215 -54.17 -12.54 15.10
CA GLU A 215 -53.22 -11.59 14.52
C GLU A 215 -51.78 -12.15 14.53
N THR A 216 -51.37 -12.81 15.62
CA THR A 216 -50.04 -13.45 15.72
C THR A 216 -49.86 -14.54 14.67
N THR A 217 -50.92 -15.31 14.41
CA THR A 217 -50.92 -16.37 13.40
C THR A 217 -50.80 -15.78 11.99
N GLU A 218 -51.60 -14.76 11.67
CA GLU A 218 -51.57 -14.09 10.36
C GLU A 218 -50.19 -13.51 10.04
N PHE A 219 -49.55 -12.83 11.00
CA PHE A 219 -48.20 -12.29 10.79
C PHE A 219 -47.14 -13.38 10.63
N LEU A 220 -47.26 -14.49 11.38
CA LEU A 220 -46.31 -15.59 11.27
C LEU A 220 -46.44 -16.30 9.91
N GLU A 221 -47.65 -16.51 9.42
CA GLU A 221 -47.90 -17.07 8.08
C GLU A 221 -47.36 -16.14 6.98
N ALA A 222 -47.66 -14.84 7.06
CA ALA A 222 -47.13 -13.85 6.12
C ALA A 222 -45.59 -13.80 6.14
N ALA A 223 -44.96 -13.99 7.31
CA ALA A 223 -43.50 -14.04 7.39
C ALA A 223 -42.91 -15.29 6.71
N ILE A 224 -43.58 -16.45 6.80
CA ILE A 224 -43.15 -17.68 6.10
C ILE A 224 -43.20 -17.47 4.58
N GLU A 225 -44.28 -16.87 4.06
CA GLU A 225 -44.39 -16.56 2.63
C GLU A 225 -43.33 -15.56 2.17
N GLU A 226 -43.04 -14.53 2.98
CA GLU A 226 -41.99 -13.56 2.68
C GLU A 226 -40.60 -14.19 2.71
N VAL A 227 -40.34 -15.23 3.53
CA VAL A 227 -39.08 -15.97 3.52
C VAL A 227 -38.87 -16.74 2.21
N GLU A 228 -39.94 -17.21 1.57
CA GLU A 228 -39.89 -17.91 0.27
C GLU A 228 -39.90 -16.93 -0.93
N SER A 229 -40.06 -15.62 -0.70
CA SER A 229 -40.17 -14.58 -1.74
C SER A 229 -38.81 -14.15 -2.32
N GLU A 230 -38.77 -13.83 -3.61
CA GLU A 230 -37.59 -13.24 -4.27
C GLU A 230 -37.22 -11.85 -3.71
N LYS A 231 -38.18 -11.15 -3.08
CA LYS A 231 -38.00 -9.80 -2.52
C LYS A 231 -38.68 -9.69 -1.15
N PRO A 232 -38.07 -10.25 -0.09
CA PRO A 232 -38.68 -10.29 1.24
C PRO A 232 -38.88 -8.90 1.83
N LYS A 233 -40.09 -8.61 2.30
CA LYS A 233 -40.39 -7.42 3.10
C LYS A 233 -39.95 -7.63 4.54
N LYS A 234 -38.74 -7.16 4.85
CA LYS A 234 -38.13 -7.26 6.19
C LYS A 234 -39.02 -6.72 7.33
N SER A 235 -39.92 -5.79 7.06
CA SER A 235 -40.86 -5.28 8.06
C SER A 235 -41.83 -6.37 8.55
N ILE A 236 -42.33 -7.23 7.65
CA ILE A 236 -43.27 -8.31 7.98
C ILE A 236 -42.59 -9.37 8.85
N ILE A 237 -41.37 -9.78 8.47
CA ILE A 237 -40.57 -10.75 9.23
C ILE A 237 -40.27 -10.21 10.64
N LYS A 238 -39.91 -8.93 10.77
CA LYS A 238 -39.65 -8.31 12.09
C LYS A 238 -40.90 -8.28 12.97
N THR A 239 -42.05 -7.91 12.41
CA THR A 239 -43.31 -7.89 13.16
C THR A 239 -43.70 -9.29 13.65
N ALA A 240 -43.51 -10.33 12.82
CA ALA A 240 -43.74 -11.71 13.24
C ALA A 240 -42.81 -12.14 14.38
N ILE A 241 -41.51 -11.80 14.32
CA ILE A 241 -40.54 -12.07 15.40
C ILE A 241 -40.98 -11.40 16.71
N GLU A 242 -41.42 -10.15 16.66
CA GLU A 242 -41.89 -9.43 17.85
C GLU A 242 -43.13 -10.10 18.47
N LYS A 243 -44.10 -10.50 17.64
CA LYS A 243 -45.29 -11.22 18.10
C LYS A 243 -44.93 -12.57 18.73
N VAL A 244 -44.11 -13.39 18.05
CA VAL A 244 -43.63 -14.68 18.59
C VAL A 244 -42.88 -14.47 19.90
N LYS A 245 -42.01 -13.45 19.99
CA LYS A 245 -41.30 -13.12 21.22
C LYS A 245 -42.25 -12.80 22.37
N ASN A 246 -43.27 -11.98 22.14
CA ASN A 246 -44.25 -11.65 23.16
C ASN A 246 -45.00 -12.90 23.66
N VAL A 247 -45.38 -13.80 22.75
CA VAL A 247 -46.00 -15.08 23.13
C VAL A 247 -45.04 -15.93 23.97
N THR A 248 -43.78 -16.05 23.55
CA THR A 248 -42.76 -16.84 24.27
C THR A 248 -42.49 -16.29 25.67
N GLU A 249 -42.45 -14.96 25.84
CA GLU A 249 -42.24 -14.31 27.14
C GLU A 249 -43.42 -14.53 28.10
N LEU A 250 -44.64 -14.65 27.58
CA LEU A 250 -45.85 -14.91 28.35
C LEU A 250 -46.11 -16.42 28.57
N ALA A 251 -45.55 -17.27 27.72
CA ALA A 251 -45.64 -18.71 27.86
C ALA A 251 -44.85 -19.19 29.08
N THR A 252 -45.40 -20.18 29.82
CA THR A 252 -44.68 -20.76 30.95
C THR A 252 -43.44 -21.52 30.47
N ALA A 253 -42.28 -21.21 31.04
CA ALA A 253 -41.03 -21.88 30.72
C ALA A 253 -41.15 -23.40 30.88
N GLY A 254 -40.69 -24.15 29.86
CA GLY A 254 -40.80 -25.61 29.80
C GLY A 254 -42.07 -26.14 29.12
N THR A 255 -42.99 -25.27 28.68
CA THR A 255 -44.12 -25.66 27.82
C THR A 255 -43.70 -25.86 26.37
N ALA A 256 -44.53 -26.56 25.59
CA ALA A 256 -44.33 -26.74 24.15
C ALA A 256 -44.33 -25.38 23.44
N LEU A 257 -45.25 -24.48 23.78
CA LEU A 257 -45.35 -23.13 23.22
C LEU A 257 -44.07 -22.30 23.46
N TYR A 258 -43.54 -22.31 24.68
CA TYR A 258 -42.26 -21.66 25.00
C TYR A 258 -41.10 -22.23 24.18
N THR A 259 -41.01 -23.56 24.10
CA THR A 259 -39.91 -24.25 23.40
C THR A 259 -39.94 -23.99 21.90
N LEU A 260 -41.13 -24.07 21.29
CA LEU A 260 -41.33 -23.77 19.87
C LEU A 260 -41.07 -22.30 19.56
N GLY A 261 -41.47 -21.40 20.46
CA GLY A 261 -41.19 -19.97 20.37
C GLY A 261 -39.69 -19.65 20.32
N GLU A 262 -38.89 -20.20 21.23
CA GLU A 262 -37.43 -20.05 21.23
C GLU A 262 -36.77 -20.61 19.95
N GLN A 263 -37.26 -21.75 19.47
CA GLN A 263 -36.79 -22.36 18.22
C GLN A 263 -37.09 -21.45 17.02
N LEU A 264 -38.30 -20.86 16.95
CA LEU A 264 -38.66 -19.91 15.90
C LEU A 264 -37.80 -18.65 15.92
N LEU A 265 -37.60 -18.06 17.09
CA LEU A 265 -36.75 -16.87 17.23
C LEU A 265 -35.33 -17.15 16.74
N THR A 266 -34.80 -18.34 17.03
CA THR A 266 -33.48 -18.78 16.55
C THR A 266 -33.45 -18.95 15.03
N LEU A 267 -34.48 -19.56 14.44
CA LEU A 267 -34.55 -19.77 12.99
C LEU A 267 -34.73 -18.45 12.23
N PHE A 268 -35.55 -17.53 12.74
CA PHE A 268 -35.72 -16.21 12.13
C PHE A 268 -34.44 -15.37 12.13
N GLN A 269 -33.56 -15.51 13.14
CA GLN A 269 -32.25 -14.86 13.16
C GLN A 269 -31.31 -15.35 12.06
N GLN A 270 -31.51 -16.57 11.54
CA GLN A 270 -30.70 -17.13 10.46
C GLN A 270 -31.13 -16.63 9.07
N VAL A 271 -32.36 -16.11 8.95
CA VAL A 271 -32.94 -15.61 7.70
C VAL A 271 -32.71 -14.10 7.50
N LEU A 272 -32.41 -13.35 8.58
CA LEU A 272 -32.16 -11.89 8.56
C LEU A 272 -30.69 -11.50 8.35
#